data_AF-A0A7Y4ILF7-F1
#
_entry.id   AF-A0A7Y4ILF7-F1
#
_cell.length_a   1.000
_cell.length_b   1.000
_cell.length_c   1.000
_cell.angle_alpha   90.00
_cell.angle_beta   90.00
_cell.angle_gamma   90.00
#
_symmetry.space_group_name_H-M   'P 1'
#
loop_
_entity.id
_entity.type
_entity.pdbx_description
1 polymer ?
#
loop_
_entity_poly.entity_id
_entity_poly.type
_entity_poly.pdbx_seq_one_letter_code
_entity_poly.pdbx_strand_id
1 'polypeptide(L)'
;MPTRPTPYGAFNFEISFDGTSFGGFSDVSGLSTEVTLSEYREGSDPENHVRKVPGAFKTGDVTLKRGVVDSRAIWTWVEDVRRNGPLGRKAAVTIRLLDEARNPVQSWKLVNVTPMKFTGPTLAAKGGGDVAMEELVLAAETVRMGFPDVD
;
A
#
# COMPACT_ATOMS: atom_id res chain seq x y z
N MET A 1 18.12 15.76 10.89
CA MET A 1 17.17 16.23 11.93
C MET A 1 15.84 16.49 11.25
N PRO A 2 14.68 16.15 11.86
CA PRO A 2 13.38 16.47 11.28
C PRO A 2 13.22 17.99 11.18
N THR A 3 12.76 18.47 10.02
CA THR A 3 12.54 19.90 9.75
C THR A 3 11.27 20.44 10.41
N ARG A 4 10.39 19.54 10.87
CA ARG A 4 9.14 19.85 11.58
C ARG A 4 9.05 19.03 12.88
N PRO A 5 8.75 19.65 14.04
CA PRO A 5 8.67 18.95 15.33
C PRO A 5 7.31 18.30 15.60
N THR A 6 6.25 18.65 14.83
CA THR A 6 4.90 18.11 14.99
C THR A 6 4.59 17.05 13.92
N PRO A 7 3.90 15.95 14.26
CA PRO A 7 3.47 14.96 13.27
C PRO A 7 2.52 15.54 12.21
N TYR A 8 2.47 14.88 11.05
CA TYR A 8 1.48 15.15 10.00
C TYR A 8 0.18 14.38 10.28
N GLY A 9 -0.96 14.95 9.88
CA GLY A 9 -2.24 14.26 9.95
C GLY A 9 -2.36 13.15 8.91
N ALA A 10 -2.97 12.02 9.26
CA ALA A 10 -3.10 10.86 8.38
C ALA A 10 -4.22 10.96 7.33
N PHE A 11 -4.88 12.12 7.21
CA PHE A 11 -6.10 12.30 6.40
C PHE A 11 -5.86 12.96 5.04
N ASN A 12 -4.67 13.51 4.79
CA ASN A 12 -4.35 14.16 3.51
C ASN A 12 -3.33 13.32 2.74
N PHE A 13 -3.81 12.54 1.79
CA PHE A 13 -2.97 11.66 0.98
C PHE A 13 -3.51 11.55 -0.45
N GLU A 14 -2.63 11.16 -1.36
CA GLU A 14 -2.97 10.85 -2.75
C GLU A 14 -2.44 9.47 -3.14
N ILE A 15 -3.11 8.87 -4.12
CA ILE A 15 -2.70 7.59 -4.69
C ILE A 15 -2.57 7.72 -6.21
N SER A 16 -1.46 7.25 -6.73
CA SER A 16 -1.20 7.19 -8.17
C SER A 16 -0.82 5.78 -8.60
N PHE A 17 -1.26 5.39 -9.79
CA PHE A 17 -1.00 4.10 -10.41
C PHE A 17 -0.21 4.39 -11.68
N ASP A 18 1.02 3.88 -11.77
CA ASP A 18 1.97 4.17 -12.84
C ASP A 18 2.10 5.68 -13.14
N GLY A 19 2.14 6.49 -12.09
CA GLY A 19 2.28 7.96 -12.18
C GLY A 19 0.98 8.71 -12.49
N THR A 20 -0.12 8.02 -12.81
CA THR A 20 -1.42 8.66 -13.04
C THR A 20 -2.22 8.71 -11.74
N SER A 21 -2.66 9.90 -11.33
CA SER A 21 -3.55 10.06 -10.17
C SER A 21 -4.87 9.33 -10.42
N PHE A 22 -5.33 8.56 -9.44
CA PHE A 22 -6.42 7.60 -9.61
C PHE A 22 -7.67 7.96 -8.80
N GLY A 23 -7.72 9.20 -8.33
CA GLY A 23 -8.84 9.75 -7.57
C GLY A 23 -8.66 9.62 -6.05
N GLY A 24 -9.71 10.03 -5.33
CA GLY A 24 -9.74 10.03 -3.87
C GLY A 24 -10.04 8.65 -3.30
N PHE A 25 -9.29 8.29 -2.26
CA PHE A 25 -9.53 7.12 -1.43
C PHE A 25 -9.87 7.59 -0.01
N SER A 26 -10.72 6.86 0.69
CA SER A 26 -11.05 7.13 2.09
C SER A 26 -9.99 6.57 3.03
N ASP A 27 -9.43 5.40 2.69
CA ASP A 27 -8.51 4.69 3.57
C ASP A 27 -7.43 3.95 2.79
N VAL A 28 -6.24 3.91 3.40
CA VAL A 28 -5.11 3.07 3.02
C VAL A 28 -4.62 2.36 4.27
N SER A 29 -4.38 1.06 4.18
CA SER A 29 -3.86 0.26 5.30
C SER A 29 -2.97 -0.88 4.79
N GLY A 30 -2.21 -1.51 5.69
CA GLY A 30 -1.37 -2.66 5.34
C GLY A 30 0.00 -2.30 4.75
N LEU A 31 0.40 -1.03 4.80
CA LEU A 31 1.77 -0.60 4.46
C LEU A 31 2.76 -1.14 5.50
N SER A 32 3.26 -2.36 5.28
CA SER A 32 4.20 -3.03 6.17
C SER A 32 5.31 -3.74 5.40
N THR A 33 6.45 -3.84 6.06
CA THR A 33 7.58 -4.68 5.61
C THR A 33 8.13 -5.45 6.80
N GLU A 34 8.51 -6.71 6.56
CA GLU A 34 9.05 -7.61 7.57
C GLU A 34 10.35 -8.23 7.06
N VAL A 35 11.35 -8.33 7.93
CA VAL A 35 12.57 -9.11 7.69
C VAL A 35 12.44 -10.41 8.48
N THR A 36 12.44 -11.55 7.79
CA THR A 36 12.48 -12.84 8.49
C THR A 36 13.82 -13.01 9.19
N LEU A 37 13.82 -13.58 10.40
CA LEU A 37 15.05 -13.80 11.19
C LEU A 37 15.20 -15.29 11.48
N SER A 38 16.36 -15.85 11.17
CA SER A 38 16.77 -17.19 11.60
C SER A 38 17.68 -17.09 12.81
N GLU A 39 17.52 -17.99 13.76
CA GLU A 39 18.39 -18.08 14.93
C GLU A 39 19.51 -19.09 14.69
N TYR A 40 20.74 -18.69 14.96
CA TYR A 40 21.92 -19.53 14.80
C TYR A 40 22.76 -19.52 16.08
N ARG A 41 23.25 -20.69 16.47
CA ARG A 41 24.19 -20.87 17.58
C ARG A 41 25.13 -22.01 17.26
N GLU A 42 26.42 -21.79 17.47
CA GLU A 42 27.44 -22.83 17.34
C GLU A 42 27.87 -23.37 18.70
N GLY A 43 28.38 -24.60 18.73
CA GLY A 43 28.69 -25.30 19.99
C GLY A 43 29.79 -24.65 20.85
N SER A 44 30.62 -23.80 20.24
CA SER A 44 31.69 -23.07 20.91
C SER A 44 31.31 -21.63 21.28
N ASP A 45 30.04 -21.23 21.12
CA ASP A 45 29.61 -19.87 21.45
C ASP A 45 29.81 -19.60 22.96
N PRO A 46 30.63 -18.59 23.33
CA PRO A 46 30.96 -18.31 24.73
C PRO A 46 29.80 -17.67 25.50
N GLU A 47 28.88 -17.02 24.79
CA GLU A 47 27.74 -16.31 25.36
C GLU A 47 26.45 -17.14 25.21
N ASN A 48 25.58 -17.11 26.22
CA ASN A 48 24.33 -17.88 26.24
C ASN A 48 23.19 -17.12 25.55
N HIS A 49 23.39 -16.71 24.31
CA HIS A 49 22.34 -16.15 23.45
C HIS A 49 22.51 -16.64 22.01
N VAL A 50 21.43 -16.55 21.22
CA VAL A 50 21.44 -16.87 19.78
C VAL A 50 21.92 -15.68 18.97
N ARG A 51 22.50 -15.94 17.80
CA ARG A 51 22.74 -14.93 16.75
C ARG A 51 21.49 -14.84 15.87
N LYS A 52 21.07 -13.62 15.52
CA LYS A 52 19.95 -13.36 14.60
C LYS A 52 20.50 -13.13 13.19
N VAL A 53 20.15 -14.01 12.26
CA VAL A 53 20.55 -13.95 10.85
C VAL A 53 19.38 -13.45 10.01
N PRO A 54 19.49 -12.30 9.33
CA PRO A 54 18.45 -11.79 8.44
C PRO A 54 18.22 -12.70 7.22
N GLY A 55 16.96 -12.98 6.95
CA GLY A 55 16.48 -13.76 5.80
C GLY A 55 15.73 -12.89 4.77
N ALA A 56 14.71 -13.48 4.14
CA ALA A 56 13.90 -12.82 3.13
C ALA A 56 13.07 -11.65 3.69
N PHE A 57 12.84 -10.65 2.83
CA PHE A 57 11.94 -9.53 3.07
C PHE A 57 10.52 -9.90 2.61
N LYS A 58 9.53 -9.55 3.40
CA LYS A 58 8.11 -9.67 3.06
C LYS A 58 7.48 -8.29 3.01
N THR A 59 6.55 -8.13 2.08
CA THR A 59 5.69 -6.95 1.97
C THR A 59 4.28 -7.38 2.33
N GLY A 60 3.63 -6.62 3.22
CA GLY A 60 2.23 -6.88 3.56
C GLY A 60 1.28 -6.50 2.41
N ASP A 61 0.12 -7.13 2.40
CA ASP A 61 -0.94 -6.77 1.46
C ASP A 61 -1.54 -5.41 1.83
N VAL A 62 -1.75 -4.55 0.83
CA VAL A 62 -2.24 -3.19 1.02
C VAL A 62 -3.73 -3.12 0.69
N THR A 63 -4.53 -2.65 1.63
CA THR A 63 -5.97 -2.47 1.43
C THR A 63 -6.30 -1.01 1.18
N LEU A 64 -6.97 -0.74 0.07
CA LEU A 64 -7.48 0.57 -0.33
C LEU A 64 -9.01 0.57 -0.25
N LYS A 65 -9.59 1.64 0.28
CA LYS A 65 -11.04 1.85 0.28
C LYS A 65 -11.40 3.18 -0.35
N ARG A 66 -12.49 3.21 -1.11
CA ARG A 66 -13.05 4.43 -1.68
C ARG A 66 -14.56 4.33 -1.85
N GLY A 67 -15.21 5.48 -1.97
CA GLY A 67 -16.59 5.53 -2.45
C GLY A 67 -16.68 5.09 -3.91
N VAL A 68 -17.80 4.49 -4.28
CA VAL A 68 -18.14 4.22 -5.67
C VAL A 68 -18.27 5.54 -6.41
N VAL A 69 -17.54 5.70 -7.50
CA VAL A 69 -17.60 6.87 -8.39
C VAL A 69 -17.80 6.41 -9.83
N ASP A 70 -18.12 7.33 -10.74
CA ASP A 70 -18.27 7.04 -12.18
C ASP A 70 -16.89 6.80 -12.85
N SER A 71 -16.22 5.74 -12.44
CA SER A 71 -14.95 5.27 -12.99
C SER A 71 -14.88 3.75 -12.93
N ARG A 72 -14.54 3.15 -14.07
CA ARG A 72 -14.36 1.69 -14.21
C ARG A 72 -12.91 1.25 -14.00
N ALA A 73 -12.01 2.18 -13.70
CA ALA A 73 -10.57 1.92 -13.79
C ALA A 73 -10.09 0.79 -12.86
N ILE A 74 -10.58 0.70 -11.62
CA ILE A 74 -10.26 -0.42 -10.70
C ILE A 74 -10.73 -1.74 -11.30
N TRP A 75 -11.99 -1.79 -11.74
CA TRP A 75 -12.58 -3.01 -12.27
C TRP A 75 -11.90 -3.46 -13.57
N THR A 76 -11.59 -2.54 -14.47
CA THR A 76 -10.84 -2.83 -15.70
C THR A 76 -9.47 -3.40 -15.38
N TRP A 77 -8.77 -2.89 -14.36
CA TRP A 77 -7.49 -3.45 -13.95
C TRP A 77 -7.62 -4.87 -13.35
N VAL A 78 -8.65 -5.11 -12.53
CA VAL A 78 -8.95 -6.45 -12.01
C VAL A 78 -9.23 -7.43 -13.17
N GLU A 79 -10.01 -7.02 -14.17
CA GLU A 79 -10.29 -7.83 -15.37
C GLU A 79 -9.03 -8.09 -16.19
N ASP A 80 -8.17 -7.08 -16.35
CA ASP A 80 -6.91 -7.19 -17.08
C ASP A 80 -5.99 -8.25 -16.45
N VAL A 81 -5.83 -8.22 -15.13
CA VAL A 81 -5.06 -9.24 -14.40
C VAL A 81 -5.71 -10.62 -14.48
N ARG A 82 -7.04 -10.72 -14.44
CA ARG A 82 -7.73 -12.01 -14.59
C ARG A 82 -7.52 -12.63 -15.98
N ARG A 83 -7.42 -11.81 -17.02
CA ARG A 83 -7.27 -12.26 -18.41
C ARG A 83 -5.82 -12.50 -18.79
N ASN A 84 -4.94 -11.59 -18.40
CA ASN A 84 -3.55 -11.53 -18.85
C ASN A 84 -2.55 -11.96 -17.75
N GLY A 85 -3.05 -12.33 -16.57
CA GLY A 85 -2.24 -12.80 -15.45
C GLY A 85 -1.20 -11.74 -15.03
N PRO A 86 0.07 -12.13 -14.85
CA PRO A 86 1.12 -11.21 -14.43
C PRO A 86 1.39 -10.05 -15.41
N LEU A 87 0.91 -10.10 -16.65
CA LEU A 87 1.06 -8.99 -17.61
C LEU A 87 0.11 -7.83 -17.32
N GLY A 88 -1.01 -8.06 -16.61
CA GLY A 88 -1.95 -7.00 -16.20
C GLY A 88 -1.53 -6.25 -14.92
N ARG A 89 -0.37 -6.57 -14.35
CA ARG A 89 0.12 -5.92 -13.11
C ARG A 89 0.43 -4.44 -13.37
N LYS A 90 0.36 -3.62 -12.33
CA LYS A 90 0.89 -2.24 -12.38
C LYS A 90 2.36 -2.26 -12.02
N ALA A 91 3.16 -1.45 -12.70
CA ALA A 91 4.59 -1.35 -12.41
C ALA A 91 4.79 -0.70 -11.03
N ALA A 92 4.01 0.33 -10.72
CA ALA A 92 4.03 0.98 -9.42
C ALA A 92 2.66 1.51 -8.97
N VAL A 93 2.40 1.37 -7.67
CA VAL A 93 1.33 2.12 -6.97
C VAL A 93 2.01 2.96 -5.90
N THR A 94 1.82 4.28 -5.95
CA THR A 94 2.46 5.21 -5.02
C THR A 94 1.42 5.90 -4.16
N ILE A 95 1.56 5.74 -2.85
CA ILE A 95 0.78 6.45 -1.84
C ILE A 95 1.65 7.62 -1.35
N ARG A 96 1.16 8.85 -1.42
CA ARG A 96 1.88 10.02 -0.87
C ARG A 96 1.09 10.64 0.26
N LEU A 97 1.74 10.83 1.39
CA LEU A 97 1.26 11.70 2.46
C LEU A 97 1.56 13.14 2.08
N LEU A 98 0.60 14.02 2.33
CA LEU A 98 0.68 15.43 1.98
C LEU A 98 0.63 16.32 3.23
N ASP A 99 1.29 17.47 3.18
CA ASP A 99 1.15 18.52 4.20
C ASP A 99 -0.17 19.29 4.06
N GLU A 100 -0.38 20.31 4.90
CA GLU A 100 -1.57 21.15 4.89
C GLU A 100 -1.74 21.97 3.59
N ALA A 101 -0.65 22.20 2.85
CA ALA A 101 -0.64 22.88 1.55
C ALA A 101 -0.71 21.90 0.36
N ARG A 102 -0.92 20.60 0.62
CA ARG A 102 -0.93 19.50 -0.34
C ARG A 102 0.42 19.21 -1.01
N ASN A 103 1.54 19.62 -0.42
CA ASN A 103 2.86 19.20 -0.89
C ASN A 103 3.16 17.79 -0.37
N PRO A 104 3.77 16.91 -1.19
CA PRO A 104 4.18 15.60 -0.74
C PRO A 104 5.25 15.73 0.35
N VAL A 105 5.12 14.95 1.42
CA VAL A 105 6.09 14.90 2.54
C VAL A 105 6.71 13.53 2.72
N GLN A 106 5.98 12.47 2.34
CA GLN A 106 6.45 11.09 2.37
C GLN A 106 5.72 10.31 1.29
N SER A 107 6.41 9.38 0.63
CA SER A 107 5.81 8.42 -0.29
C SER A 107 6.13 6.98 0.08
N TRP A 108 5.16 6.09 -0.18
CA TRP A 108 5.34 4.65 -0.20
C TRP A 108 5.03 4.15 -1.60
N LYS A 109 6.05 3.64 -2.27
CA LYS A 109 5.99 3.09 -3.62
C LYS A 109 5.98 1.57 -3.57
N LEU A 110 4.83 0.99 -3.88
CA LEU A 110 4.64 -0.43 -4.10
C LEU A 110 5.10 -0.77 -5.53
N VAL A 111 5.84 -1.86 -5.70
CA VAL A 111 6.40 -2.28 -7.00
C VAL A 111 5.81 -3.62 -7.43
N ASN A 112 5.55 -3.76 -8.73
CA ASN A 112 4.97 -4.96 -9.35
C ASN A 112 3.67 -5.39 -8.65
N VAL A 113 2.69 -4.49 -8.73
CA VAL A 113 1.47 -4.56 -7.92
C VAL A 113 0.37 -5.30 -8.66
N THR A 114 -0.31 -6.21 -7.97
CA THR A 114 -1.41 -6.99 -8.49
C THR A 114 -2.64 -6.84 -7.58
N PRO A 115 -3.84 -6.58 -8.12
CA PRO A 115 -5.06 -6.59 -7.33
C PRO A 115 -5.41 -8.05 -7.01
N MET A 116 -5.38 -8.39 -5.73
CA MET A 116 -5.68 -9.74 -5.22
C MET A 116 -7.18 -9.93 -5.00
N LYS A 117 -7.86 -8.90 -4.51
CA LYS A 117 -9.27 -8.98 -4.12
C LYS A 117 -9.97 -7.66 -4.35
N PHE A 118 -11.17 -7.73 -4.91
CA PHE A 118 -12.10 -6.61 -4.99
C PHE A 118 -13.39 -6.97 -4.26
N THR A 119 -13.86 -6.08 -3.38
CA THR A 119 -15.14 -6.20 -2.69
C THR A 119 -16.00 -5.00 -3.07
N GLY A 120 -17.17 -5.25 -3.67
CA GLY A 120 -18.13 -4.20 -3.99
C GLY A 120 -18.91 -3.71 -2.76
N PRO A 121 -19.74 -2.67 -2.92
CA PRO A 121 -20.53 -2.12 -1.82
C PRO A 121 -21.62 -3.09 -1.36
N THR A 122 -21.97 -2.97 -0.08
CA THR A 122 -23.23 -3.53 0.43
C THR A 122 -24.37 -2.60 0.03
N LEU A 123 -25.37 -3.11 -0.68
CA LEU A 123 -26.51 -2.33 -1.14
C LEU A 123 -27.76 -2.70 -0.35
N ALA A 124 -28.26 -1.76 0.47
CA ALA A 124 -29.43 -1.96 1.31
C ALA A 124 -30.44 -0.81 1.14
N ALA A 125 -31.60 -1.10 0.55
CA ALA A 125 -32.63 -0.10 0.23
C ALA A 125 -33.26 0.60 1.45
N LYS A 126 -33.06 0.08 2.67
CA LYS A 126 -33.64 0.61 3.91
C LYS A 126 -32.72 1.60 4.65
N GLY A 127 -31.45 1.73 4.26
CA GLY A 127 -30.47 2.64 4.88
C GLY A 127 -30.20 3.84 3.96
N GLY A 128 -30.60 5.05 4.37
CA GLY A 128 -30.50 6.25 3.54
C GLY A 128 -29.27 7.14 3.78
N GLY A 129 -28.39 6.77 4.71
CA GLY A 129 -27.25 7.60 5.13
C GLY A 129 -25.86 7.07 4.72
N ASP A 130 -25.76 5.82 4.29
CA ASP A 130 -24.48 5.19 4.00
C ASP A 130 -24.03 5.45 2.56
N VAL A 131 -22.74 5.70 2.39
CA VAL A 131 -22.12 5.80 1.06
C VAL A 131 -21.71 4.41 0.61
N ALA A 132 -21.94 4.10 -0.67
CA ALA A 132 -21.47 2.86 -1.28
C ALA A 132 -19.94 2.86 -1.32
N MET A 133 -19.30 1.95 -0.57
CA MET A 133 -17.84 1.81 -0.51
C MET A 133 -17.39 0.55 -1.24
N GLU A 134 -16.28 0.65 -1.96
CA GLU A 134 -15.57 -0.49 -2.53
C GLU A 134 -14.18 -0.62 -1.89
N GLU A 135 -13.70 -1.86 -1.86
CA GLU A 135 -12.41 -2.24 -1.27
C GLU A 135 -11.58 -2.99 -2.30
N LEU A 136 -10.30 -2.61 -2.39
CA LEU A 136 -9.31 -3.25 -3.23
C LEU A 136 -8.11 -3.68 -2.38
N VAL A 137 -7.79 -4.97 -2.38
CA VAL A 137 -6.59 -5.50 -1.71
C VAL A 137 -5.52 -5.77 -2.76
N LEU A 138 -4.33 -5.25 -2.52
CA LEU A 138 -3.17 -5.26 -3.40
C LEU A 138 -2.07 -6.14 -2.82
N ALA A 139 -1.48 -6.97 -3.67
CA ALA A 139 -0.22 -7.64 -3.40
C ALA A 139 0.90 -6.91 -4.16
N ALA A 140 2.05 -6.70 -3.50
CA ALA A 140 3.22 -6.06 -4.10
C ALA A 140 4.48 -6.88 -3.78
N GLU A 141 5.44 -6.88 -4.70
CA GLU A 141 6.71 -7.60 -4.48
C GLU A 141 7.58 -6.86 -3.46
N THR A 142 7.59 -5.53 -3.49
CA THR A 142 8.34 -4.70 -2.54
C THR A 142 7.65 -3.36 -2.29
N VAL A 143 7.88 -2.80 -1.10
CA VAL A 143 7.54 -1.43 -0.74
C VAL A 143 8.82 -0.61 -0.53
N ARG A 144 8.89 0.57 -1.13
CA ARG A 144 9.98 1.53 -0.97
C ARG A 144 9.45 2.83 -0.40
N MET A 145 10.12 3.33 0.63
CA MET A 145 9.82 4.64 1.18
C MET A 145 10.67 5.70 0.47
N GLY A 146 10.05 6.76 -0.02
CA GLY A 146 10.72 7.88 -0.69
C GLY A 146 10.41 9.20 -0.01
N PHE A 147 11.38 10.12 -0.01
CA PHE A 147 11.19 11.51 0.41
C PHE A 147 11.14 12.42 -0.83
N PRO A 148 10.46 13.57 -0.77
CA PRO A 148 10.28 14.47 -1.91
C PRO A 148 11.59 14.93 -2.59
N ASP A 149 12.71 14.87 -1.87
CA ASP A 149 14.02 15.35 -2.34
C ASP A 149 14.92 14.23 -2.93
N VAL A 150 14.39 13.01 -3.13
CA VAL A 150 15.17 11.87 -3.64
C VAL A 150 14.34 11.04 -4.63
N ASP A 151 14.18 11.56 -5.85
CA ASP A 151 13.87 10.79 -7.06
C ASP A 151 15.02 10.96 -8.08
#